data_AF-A0A1P8YKY3-F1
#
_entry.id   AF-A0A1P8YKY3-F1
#
_cell.length_a   1.000
_cell.length_b   1.000
_cell.length_c   1.000
_cell.angle_alpha   90.00
_cell.angle_beta   90.00
_cell.angle_gamma   90.00
#
_symmetry.space_group_name_H-M   'P 1'
#
loop_
_entity.id
_entity.type
_entity.pdbx_description
1 polymer ?
#
loop_
_entity_poly.entity_id
_entity_poly.type
_entity_poly.pdbx_seq_one_letter_code
_entity_poly.pdbx_strand_id
1 'polypeptide(L)'
;MSFACKLDLTSVGIDPGYDKKDVDGSDRFAQNRKVTKVTWAFDDGTSVVQEVRPERGIQALEVDKAAKTVTLTINETVDGQPVKNAAGQESAPFNDVTSVSEVRFTGRADAGADPCVK
;
A
#
# COMPACT_ATOMS: atom_id res chain seq x y z
N MET A 1 -8.67 -2.91 -7.87
CA MET A 1 -7.70 -3.64 -8.72
C MET A 1 -8.37 -4.90 -9.25
N SER A 2 -7.98 -5.36 -10.44
CA SER A 2 -8.56 -6.55 -11.09
C SER A 2 -7.49 -7.41 -11.74
N PHE A 3 -7.56 -8.72 -11.54
CA PHE A 3 -6.71 -9.72 -12.18
C PHE A 3 -7.39 -10.29 -13.43
N ALA A 4 -6.60 -10.87 -14.34
CA ALA A 4 -7.13 -11.46 -15.57
C ALA A 4 -8.08 -12.64 -15.29
N CYS A 5 -7.76 -13.43 -14.27
CA CYS A 5 -8.56 -14.55 -13.76
C CYS A 5 -8.68 -14.47 -12.23
N LYS A 6 -9.37 -15.44 -11.61
CA LYS A 6 -9.43 -15.56 -10.16
C LYS A 6 -8.13 -16.21 -9.66
N LEU A 7 -7.47 -15.58 -8.69
CA LEU A 7 -6.21 -16.03 -8.10
C LEU A 7 -6.39 -16.34 -6.62
N ASP A 8 -5.69 -17.37 -6.13
CA ASP A 8 -5.62 -17.70 -4.71
C ASP A 8 -4.54 -16.82 -4.06
N LEU A 9 -4.98 -15.72 -3.45
CA LEU A 9 -4.10 -14.77 -2.77
C LEU A 9 -3.68 -15.32 -1.41
N THR A 10 -2.37 -15.25 -1.16
CA THR A 10 -1.75 -15.60 0.12
C THR A 10 -1.36 -14.37 0.93
N SER A 11 -1.11 -13.23 0.27
CA SER A 11 -0.90 -11.97 0.98
C SER A 11 -1.31 -10.75 0.17
N VAL A 12 -1.66 -9.70 0.90
CA VAL A 12 -1.89 -8.34 0.41
C VAL A 12 -0.98 -7.39 1.18
N GLY A 13 -0.56 -6.28 0.58
CA GLY A 13 0.28 -5.33 1.29
C GLY A 13 0.40 -3.99 0.60
N ILE A 14 0.84 -3.00 1.38
CA ILE A 14 1.13 -1.65 0.91
C ILE A 14 2.46 -1.14 1.45
N ASP A 15 3.06 -0.22 0.71
CA ASP A 15 4.07 0.71 1.22
C ASP A 15 3.35 2.04 1.58
N PRO A 16 3.15 2.33 2.88
CA PRO A 16 2.13 3.27 3.35
C PRO A 16 2.59 4.73 3.36
N GLY A 17 2.91 5.27 2.19
CA GLY A 17 3.22 6.70 2.02
C GLY A 17 3.78 7.01 0.65
N TYR A 18 4.26 8.23 0.47
CA TYR A 18 5.04 8.58 -0.72
C TYR A 18 6.52 8.32 -0.44
N ASP A 19 6.94 7.06 -0.57
CA ASP A 19 8.32 6.59 -0.41
C ASP A 19 9.23 7.16 -1.51
N LYS A 20 9.58 8.44 -1.33
CA LYS A 20 10.44 9.19 -2.24
C LYS A 20 11.32 10.16 -1.47
N LYS A 21 12.52 10.36 -2.01
CA LYS A 21 13.39 11.49 -1.70
C LYS A 21 13.62 12.30 -2.97
N ASP A 22 13.42 13.61 -2.89
CA ASP A 22 13.64 14.50 -4.04
C ASP A 22 15.13 14.81 -4.25
N VAL A 23 15.46 15.34 -5.43
CA VAL A 23 16.83 15.74 -5.81
C VAL A 23 17.42 16.78 -4.86
N ASP A 24 16.58 17.67 -4.31
CA ASP A 24 17.00 18.66 -3.31
C ASP A 24 17.21 18.07 -1.91
N GLY A 25 16.95 16.77 -1.72
CA GLY A 25 17.09 16.06 -0.45
C GLY A 25 15.82 16.03 0.41
N SER A 26 14.73 16.68 0.00
CA SER A 26 13.46 16.67 0.73
C SER A 26 12.91 15.25 0.86
N ASP A 27 12.59 14.85 2.09
CA ASP A 27 11.97 13.55 2.38
C ASP A 27 10.46 13.62 2.19
N ARG A 28 9.95 13.09 1.08
CA ARG A 28 8.51 13.14 0.80
C ARG A 28 7.70 12.12 1.59
N PHE A 29 8.33 11.06 2.08
CA PHE A 29 7.65 10.09 2.95
C PHE A 29 7.33 10.74 4.30
N ALA A 30 8.32 11.42 4.89
CA ALA A 30 8.11 12.16 6.15
C ALA A 30 7.08 13.29 5.96
N GLN A 31 7.17 14.01 4.85
CA GLN A 31 6.36 15.21 4.61
C GLN A 31 4.89 14.95 4.31
N ASN A 32 4.55 13.84 3.63
CA ASN A 32 3.17 13.52 3.26
C ASN A 32 2.43 12.79 4.39
N ARG A 33 1.10 12.64 4.27
CA ARG A 33 0.35 11.72 5.13
C ARG A 33 0.85 10.28 4.93
N LYS A 34 0.88 9.50 6.02
CA LYS A 34 1.09 8.05 5.96
C LYS A 34 -0.23 7.35 6.25
N VAL A 35 -0.50 6.28 5.52
CA VAL A 35 -1.63 5.39 5.81
C VAL A 35 -1.30 4.59 7.06
N THR A 36 -2.26 4.40 7.96
CA THR A 36 -2.11 3.55 9.15
C THR A 36 -3.12 2.40 9.17
N LYS A 37 -4.18 2.49 8.37
CA LYS A 37 -5.21 1.45 8.29
C LYS A 37 -5.88 1.43 6.94
N VAL A 38 -6.04 0.22 6.42
CA VAL A 38 -6.80 -0.05 5.20
C VAL A 38 -7.75 -1.22 5.38
N THR A 39 -8.77 -1.26 4.54
CA THR A 39 -9.67 -2.40 4.39
C THR A 39 -9.51 -2.96 2.99
N TRP A 40 -9.26 -4.26 2.90
CA TRP A 40 -9.23 -5.02 1.66
C TRP A 40 -10.56 -5.74 1.50
N ALA A 41 -11.33 -5.40 0.47
CA ALA A 41 -12.56 -6.09 0.11
C ALA A 41 -12.36 -6.98 -1.12
N PHE A 42 -12.85 -8.21 -1.05
CA PHE A 42 -12.73 -9.22 -2.10
C PHE A 42 -14.06 -9.39 -2.86
N ASP A 43 -13.99 -10.04 -4.02
CA ASP A 43 -15.16 -10.22 -4.91
C ASP A 43 -16.21 -11.22 -4.40
N ASP A 44 -15.88 -11.98 -3.36
CA ASP A 44 -16.82 -12.84 -2.63
C ASP A 44 -17.65 -12.07 -1.58
N GLY A 45 -17.45 -10.75 -1.47
CA GLY A 45 -18.12 -9.87 -0.52
C GLY A 45 -17.46 -9.83 0.87
N THR A 46 -16.40 -10.61 1.11
CA THR A 46 -15.66 -10.59 2.37
C THR A 46 -14.64 -9.45 2.40
N SER A 47 -14.17 -9.10 3.60
CA SER A 47 -13.12 -8.10 3.77
C SER A 47 -12.20 -8.42 4.95
N VAL A 48 -10.99 -7.87 4.91
CA VAL A 48 -10.03 -7.89 6.03
C VAL A 48 -9.49 -6.49 6.27
N VAL A 49 -9.28 -6.15 7.54
CA VAL A 49 -8.64 -4.90 7.95
C VAL A 49 -7.15 -5.16 8.13
N GLN A 50 -6.32 -4.26 7.60
CA GLN A 50 -4.89 -4.25 7.81
C GLN A 50 -4.49 -2.96 8.52
N GLU A 51 -3.84 -3.09 9.67
CA GLU A 51 -3.11 -2.01 10.31
C GLU A 51 -1.66 -2.03 9.84
N VAL A 52 -1.11 -0.85 9.56
CA VAL A 52 0.28 -0.66 9.11
C VAL A 52 0.94 0.43 9.92
N ARG A 53 2.25 0.34 10.08
CA ARG A 53 3.06 1.37 10.73
C ARG A 53 3.41 2.47 9.72
N PRO A 54 3.63 3.72 10.15
CA PRO A 54 4.13 4.80 9.29
C PRO A 54 5.63 4.62 8.99
N GLU A 55 5.99 3.46 8.45
CA GLU A 55 7.33 2.99 8.12
C GLU A 55 7.39 2.64 6.64
N ARG A 56 8.55 2.88 6.01
CA ARG A 56 8.77 2.61 4.59
C ARG A 56 8.77 1.12 4.28
N GLY A 57 8.44 0.81 3.04
CA GLY A 57 8.52 -0.53 2.47
C GLY A 57 7.23 -1.31 2.65
N ILE A 58 7.11 -2.39 1.88
CA ILE A 58 5.92 -3.23 1.87
C ILE A 58 5.69 -3.84 3.25
N GLN A 59 4.52 -3.53 3.81
CA GLN A 59 3.95 -4.20 4.97
C GLN A 59 2.83 -5.12 4.50
N ALA A 60 3.04 -6.43 4.64
CA ALA A 60 2.12 -7.45 4.17
C ALA A 60 1.22 -7.97 5.29
N LEU A 61 0.00 -8.36 4.92
CA LEU A 61 -0.95 -9.12 5.71
C LEU A 61 -1.22 -10.44 4.99
N GLU A 62 -1.02 -11.55 5.69
CA GLU A 62 -1.39 -12.87 5.19
C GLU A 62 -2.92 -12.98 5.06
N VAL A 63 -3.36 -13.57 3.95
CA VAL A 63 -4.76 -13.84 3.64
C VAL A 63 -4.87 -15.23 3.00
N ASP A 64 -6.08 -15.79 2.98
CA ASP A 64 -6.38 -17.00 2.21
C ASP A 64 -7.67 -16.74 1.43
N LYS A 65 -7.54 -16.14 0.25
CA LYS A 65 -8.65 -15.55 -0.50
C LYS A 65 -8.54 -15.75 -2.01
N ALA A 66 -9.53 -16.42 -2.60
CA ALA A 66 -9.67 -16.56 -4.04
C ALA A 66 -10.39 -15.34 -4.65
N ALA A 67 -9.65 -14.43 -5.30
CA ALA A 67 -10.20 -13.17 -5.80
C ALA A 67 -9.81 -12.86 -7.25
N LYS A 68 -10.75 -12.33 -8.03
CA LYS A 68 -10.53 -11.68 -9.33
C LYS A 68 -10.45 -10.16 -9.17
N THR A 69 -11.22 -9.58 -8.25
CA THR A 69 -11.13 -8.15 -7.93
C THR A 69 -10.88 -7.94 -6.44
N VAL A 70 -10.01 -6.97 -6.14
CA VAL A 70 -9.73 -6.52 -4.78
C VAL A 70 -9.84 -5.00 -4.73
N THR A 71 -10.55 -4.49 -3.73
CA THR A 71 -10.67 -3.05 -3.45
C THR A 71 -9.93 -2.73 -2.17
N LEU A 72 -9.05 -1.74 -2.22
CA LEU A 72 -8.40 -1.17 -1.05
C LEU A 72 -9.08 0.15 -0.69
N THR A 73 -9.53 0.27 0.55
CA THR A 73 -10.06 1.51 1.12
C THR A 73 -9.12 2.00 2.20
N ILE A 74 -8.65 3.24 2.10
CA ILE A 74 -7.87 3.89 3.16
C ILE A 74 -8.84 4.34 4.25
N ASN A 75 -8.67 3.81 5.47
CA ASN A 75 -9.55 4.13 6.59
C ASN A 75 -8.95 5.21 7.49
N GLU A 76 -7.64 5.13 7.76
CA GLU A 76 -6.96 6.02 8.69
C GLU A 76 -5.58 6.42 8.15
N THR A 77 -5.18 7.64 8.48
CA THR A 77 -3.90 8.23 8.11
C THR A 77 -3.39 9.10 9.24
N VAL A 78 -2.07 9.29 9.29
CA VAL A 78 -1.41 10.25 10.19
C VAL A 78 -0.75 11.36 9.40
N ASP A 79 -0.75 12.56 9.96
CA ASP A 79 -0.23 13.77 9.34
C ASP A 79 1.25 13.67 8.98
N GLY A 80 1.64 14.41 7.94
CA GLY A 80 3.00 14.73 7.58
C GLY A 80 3.77 15.45 8.69
N GLN A 81 5.08 15.52 8.51
CA GLN A 81 5.98 16.29 9.37
C GLN A 81 6.70 17.36 8.54
N PRO A 82 7.12 18.49 9.13
CA PRO A 82 7.97 19.44 8.43
C PRO A 82 9.27 18.75 8.03
N VAL A 83 9.81 19.12 6.88
CA VAL A 83 11.06 18.54 6.37
C VAL A 83 12.03 19.63 5.97
N LYS A 84 13.33 19.31 6.06
CA LYS A 84 14.40 20.17 5.58
C LYS A 84 15.04 19.54 4.36
N ASN A 85 15.29 20.34 3.34
CA ASN A 85 16.08 19.93 2.19
C ASN A 85 17.58 19.99 2.50
N ALA A 86 18.44 19.62 1.55
CA ALA A 86 19.89 19.60 1.70
C ALA A 86 20.51 21.00 1.93
N ALA A 87 19.81 22.06 1.52
CA ALA A 87 20.20 23.45 1.79
C ALA A 87 19.74 23.95 3.17
N GLY A 88 19.05 23.10 3.96
CA GLY A 88 18.52 23.44 5.29
C GLY A 88 17.21 24.25 5.26
N GLN A 89 16.61 24.44 4.08
CA GLN A 89 15.33 25.14 3.95
C GLN A 89 14.21 24.23 4.45
N GLU A 90 13.36 24.75 5.33
CA GLU A 90 12.23 24.02 5.89
C GLU A 90 10.97 24.21 5.04
N SER A 91 10.21 23.12 4.86
CA SER A 91 8.90 23.14 4.24
C SER A 91 7.88 22.52 5.19
N ALA A 92 6.66 23.09 5.18
CA ALA A 92 5.55 22.60 5.97
C ALA A 92 5.14 21.15 5.57
N PRO A 93 4.46 20.41 6.46
CA PRO A 93 3.80 19.16 6.11
C PRO A 93 2.86 19.30 4.91
N PHE A 94 2.73 18.24 4.11
CA PHE A 94 1.74 18.11 3.04
C PHE A 94 0.62 17.20 3.53
N ASN A 95 -0.43 17.81 4.10
CA ASN A 95 -1.52 17.11 4.77
C ASN A 95 -2.81 16.99 3.94
N ASP A 96 -2.83 17.57 2.74
CA ASP A 96 -3.94 17.50 1.78
C ASP A 96 -3.81 16.35 0.78
N VAL A 97 -2.71 15.59 0.86
CA VAL A 97 -2.40 14.47 -0.03
C VAL A 97 -2.16 13.19 0.76
N THR A 98 -2.75 12.09 0.28
CA THR A 98 -2.50 10.73 0.78
C THR A 98 -1.95 9.91 -0.37
N SER A 99 -0.85 9.20 -0.13
CA SER A 99 -0.19 8.37 -1.13
C SER A 99 0.03 6.95 -0.62
N VAL A 100 0.04 6.01 -1.56
CA VAL A 100 0.53 4.64 -1.39
C VAL A 100 1.55 4.41 -2.48
N SER A 101 2.80 4.17 -2.11
CA SER A 101 3.90 4.02 -3.06
C SER A 101 3.82 2.73 -3.86
N GLU A 102 3.43 1.65 -3.19
CA GLU A 102 3.30 0.34 -3.79
C GLU A 102 2.11 -0.40 -3.18
N VAL A 103 1.42 -1.16 -4.03
CA VAL A 103 0.44 -2.16 -3.62
C VAL A 103 0.94 -3.52 -4.11
N ARG A 104 1.01 -4.50 -3.22
CA ARG A 104 1.51 -5.85 -3.53
C ARG A 104 0.46 -6.91 -3.24
N PHE A 105 0.38 -7.87 -4.15
CA PHE A 105 -0.38 -9.10 -4.01
C PHE A 105 0.57 -10.28 -4.20
N THR A 106 0.52 -11.25 -3.30
CA THR A 106 1.17 -12.55 -3.49
C THR A 106 0.08 -13.60 -3.59
N GLY A 107 0.18 -14.48 -4.59
CA GLY A 107 -0.73 -15.59 -4.76
C GLY A 107 0.02 -16.91 -4.89
N ARG A 108 -0.71 -18.00 -4.69
CA ARG A 108 -0.22 -19.35 -4.99
C ARG A 108 -0.53 -19.67 -6.45
N ALA A 109 0.46 -20.21 -7.15
CA ALA A 109 0.24 -20.97 -8.37
C ALA A 109 0.48 -22.44 -8.04
N ASP A 110 -0.37 -23.33 -8.55
CA ASP A 110 -0.03 -24.75 -8.57
C ASP A 110 1.24 -24.92 -9.41
N ALA A 111 2.18 -25.74 -8.93
CA ALA A 111 3.54 -25.79 -9.46
C ALA A 111 3.56 -26.00 -10.99
N GLY A 112 3.93 -24.95 -11.73
CA GLY A 112 4.11 -24.98 -13.19
C GLY A 112 2.86 -24.68 -14.03
N ALA A 113 1.70 -24.40 -13.43
CA ALA A 113 0.49 -24.02 -14.15
C ALA A 113 0.29 -22.50 -14.14
N ASP A 114 -0.09 -21.93 -15.29
CA ASP A 114 -0.65 -20.59 -15.33
C ASP A 114 -2.01 -20.63 -14.62
N PRO A 115 -2.22 -19.90 -13.50
CA PRO A 115 -3.48 -19.93 -12.76
C PRO A 115 -4.67 -19.42 -13.58
N CYS A 116 -4.42 -18.77 -14.72
CA CYS A 116 -5.45 -18.31 -15.64
C CYS A 116 -5.76 -19.29 -16.78
N VAL A 117 -5.02 -20.39 -16.92
CA VAL A 117 -5.27 -21.43 -17.92
C VAL A 117 -5.97 -22.60 -17.22
N LYS A 118 -7.21 -22.87 -17.64
CA LYS A 118 -7.97 -24.06 -17.25
C LYS A 118 -7.66 -25.24 -18.17
#